data_AF-A0A0D2NU38-F1
#
_entry.id   AF-A0A0D2NU38-F1
#
_cell.length_a   1.000
_cell.length_b   1.000
_cell.length_c   1.000
_cell.angle_alpha   90.00
_cell.angle_beta   90.00
_cell.angle_gamma   90.00
#
_symmetry.space_group_name_H-M   'P 1'
#
loop_
_entity.id
_entity.type
_entity.pdbx_description
1 polymer ?
#
loop_
_entity_poly.entity_id
_entity_poly.type
_entity_poly.pdbx_seq_one_letter_code
_entity_poly.pdbx_strand_id
1 'polypeptide(L)'
;MASLSAQLAKSLLQTATPRRPNIVRASICTASLSRRWFSDATASTATSSATETTVAADAPDAPVKKRPGRKPKAETPSTAASSTETPADAPDAPAKKRPGRKPKAKADAADPPVKKRIGRPPKHIIMANELAPEAEPYKRRVGRPKKSDPPRLPKMNLRPRKPQAVKMTAASVSLLELPPAEQWHHYFPARKDWSYRTTISNPESARKLAESFVPEGSRDKVVIEANPGPGLLSRALLALPKERIKKLILLEDSDIFLPALLPLQEADPRVVVLQKAGKQWSTYDDLRDAGILDTVKPIPWEQEHDQFQFIMSIPTDIHGEQLVAQLMRAVPDRQWLFQYGRIPMNLIMTTRMWERVSAPVGSGPRCKVSAMAEAVAEFHECLPPRALQPHWEHFFPTRFGQPLTVTMTACTIVPMAEQMIPPGDLDLWDYCLRKLFVLRATPLSESMLTLGSGGRNLIPKMTDPSLPAEQRVDVSRSPRTLEMREWQILVNTFKKWPFRPMDLTMDSFSVRSR
;
A
#
# COMPACT_ATOMS: atom_id res chain seq x y z
N MET A 1 51.38 -7.99 3.37
CA MET A 1 50.54 -8.82 2.47
C MET A 1 49.30 -8.06 1.99
N ALA A 2 49.47 -6.87 1.40
CA ALA A 2 48.38 -6.07 0.82
C ALA A 2 48.64 -5.66 -0.64
N SER A 3 49.72 -6.14 -1.24
CA SER A 3 50.13 -5.80 -2.61
C SER A 3 49.80 -6.87 -3.66
N LEU A 4 49.42 -8.09 -3.25
CA LEU A 4 49.11 -9.20 -4.18
C LEU A 4 47.63 -9.29 -4.55
N SER A 5 46.72 -8.71 -3.76
CA SER A 5 45.27 -8.78 -4.03
C SER A 5 44.80 -7.78 -5.09
N ALA A 6 45.59 -6.73 -5.36
CA ALA A 6 45.27 -5.71 -6.38
C ALA A 6 45.71 -6.10 -7.81
N GLN A 7 46.59 -7.11 -7.95
CA GLN A 7 47.09 -7.56 -9.25
C GLN A 7 46.21 -8.65 -9.89
N LEU A 8 45.44 -9.42 -9.11
CA LEU A 8 44.51 -10.42 -9.67
C LEU A 8 43.22 -9.81 -10.25
N ALA A 9 42.75 -8.67 -9.72
CA ALA A 9 41.50 -8.04 -10.17
C ALA A 9 41.62 -7.31 -11.53
N LYS A 10 42.85 -7.02 -12.00
CA LYS A 10 43.10 -6.40 -13.31
C LYS A 10 43.22 -7.40 -14.46
N SER A 11 43.36 -8.70 -14.19
CA SER A 11 43.57 -9.74 -15.21
C SER A 11 42.27 -10.31 -15.82
N LEU A 12 41.09 -9.99 -15.28
CA LEU A 12 39.81 -10.60 -15.70
C LEU A 12 38.94 -9.71 -16.60
N LEU A 13 39.45 -8.55 -17.05
CA LEU A 13 38.67 -7.56 -17.83
C LEU A 13 39.26 -7.23 -19.22
N GLN A 14 40.19 -8.04 -19.74
CA GLN A 14 40.77 -7.84 -21.07
C GLN A 14 40.88 -9.14 -21.88
N THR A 15 39.75 -9.72 -22.30
CA THR A 15 39.67 -10.51 -23.55
C THR A 15 38.22 -10.69 -23.97
N ALA A 16 37.73 -9.87 -24.90
CA ALA A 16 36.64 -10.27 -25.82
C ALA A 16 36.47 -9.22 -26.92
N THR A 17 36.98 -9.52 -28.12
CA THR A 17 36.49 -8.94 -29.38
C THR A 17 36.26 -10.08 -30.40
N PRO A 18 35.37 -9.88 -31.39
CA PRO A 18 34.46 -10.92 -31.83
C PRO A 18 34.94 -11.66 -33.09
N ARG A 19 34.53 -12.91 -33.24
CA ARG A 19 34.56 -13.63 -34.53
C ARG A 19 33.21 -14.30 -34.81
N ARG A 20 32.64 -13.98 -35.97
CA ARG A 20 31.71 -14.77 -36.80
C ARG A 20 32.30 -14.76 -38.23
N PRO A 21 31.94 -15.66 -39.16
CA PRO A 21 30.74 -16.52 -39.19
C PRO A 21 30.99 -17.98 -39.61
N ASN A 22 29.97 -18.85 -39.49
CA ASN A 22 29.57 -19.67 -40.63
C ASN A 22 28.10 -20.12 -40.54
N ILE A 23 27.51 -20.16 -41.73
CA ILE A 23 26.10 -20.33 -42.07
C ILE A 23 25.86 -21.80 -42.37
N VAL A 24 24.84 -22.42 -41.75
CA VAL A 24 24.07 -23.50 -42.40
C VAL A 24 22.59 -23.29 -42.05
N ARG A 25 21.75 -23.32 -43.09
CA ARG A 25 20.30 -23.14 -43.11
C ARG A 25 19.58 -24.39 -42.59
N ALA A 26 18.50 -24.20 -41.82
CA ALA A 26 17.32 -25.06 -41.87
C ALA A 26 16.06 -24.27 -41.44
N SER A 27 14.98 -24.49 -42.17
CA SER A 27 13.73 -23.74 -42.18
C SER A 27 12.73 -24.14 -41.08
N ILE A 28 12.02 -23.13 -40.57
CA ILE A 28 10.56 -23.06 -40.26
C ILE A 28 9.96 -24.18 -39.39
N CYS A 29 9.56 -23.82 -38.16
CA CYS A 29 8.17 -23.93 -37.71
C CYS A 29 7.93 -23.14 -36.41
N THR A 30 6.96 -22.23 -36.46
CA THR A 30 6.37 -21.52 -35.33
C THR A 30 5.45 -22.47 -34.56
N ALA A 31 5.72 -22.69 -33.28
CA ALA A 31 4.70 -23.12 -32.33
C ALA A 31 5.08 -22.70 -30.90
N SER A 32 4.10 -22.11 -30.23
CA SER A 32 4.06 -21.83 -28.81
C SER A 32 4.44 -23.05 -27.97
N LEU A 33 5.11 -22.85 -26.83
CA LEU A 33 4.89 -23.59 -25.58
C LEU A 33 5.90 -23.16 -24.51
N SER A 34 5.40 -22.86 -23.31
CA SER A 34 5.89 -23.54 -22.09
C SER A 34 4.92 -23.29 -20.93
N ARG A 35 3.89 -24.14 -20.89
CA ARG A 35 3.42 -24.74 -19.64
C ARG A 35 4.24 -26.00 -19.39
N ARG A 36 4.33 -26.38 -18.11
CA ARG A 36 4.88 -27.60 -17.49
C ARG A 36 6.33 -27.49 -17.03
N TRP A 37 6.49 -27.45 -15.71
CA TRP A 37 7.31 -28.30 -14.83
C TRP A 37 6.61 -28.21 -13.44
N PHE A 38 6.28 -29.23 -12.64
CA PHE A 38 6.39 -30.69 -12.68
C PHE A 38 5.32 -31.29 -11.74
N SER A 39 4.86 -32.50 -12.04
CA SER A 39 4.15 -33.41 -11.15
C SER A 39 4.99 -34.68 -11.05
N ASP A 40 5.31 -35.12 -9.83
CA ASP A 40 5.39 -36.53 -9.41
C ASP A 40 5.86 -36.62 -7.95
N ALA A 41 5.00 -37.17 -7.10
CA ALA A 41 5.40 -37.85 -5.88
C ALA A 41 4.35 -38.94 -5.60
N THR A 42 4.74 -40.16 -5.89
CA THR A 42 4.02 -41.41 -5.68
C THR A 42 3.89 -41.72 -4.19
N ALA A 43 2.72 -42.20 -3.81
CA ALA A 43 2.43 -42.76 -2.51
C ALA A 43 3.09 -44.14 -2.35
N SER A 44 3.72 -44.38 -1.20
CA SER A 44 4.01 -45.73 -0.72
C SER A 44 3.57 -45.87 0.74
N THR A 45 2.74 -46.87 0.93
CA THR A 45 2.17 -47.45 2.13
C THR A 45 3.26 -47.88 3.13
N ALA A 46 3.03 -47.67 4.44
CA ALA A 46 3.67 -48.45 5.49
C ALA A 46 2.70 -48.63 6.67
N THR A 47 2.45 -49.89 6.95
CA THR A 47 1.61 -50.47 8.00
C THR A 47 2.54 -50.93 9.13
N SER A 48 2.24 -50.62 10.40
CA SER A 48 2.62 -51.44 11.57
C SER A 48 1.80 -50.94 12.77
N SER A 49 0.71 -51.61 13.17
CA SER A 49 0.66 -52.79 14.04
C SER A 49 1.10 -52.53 15.48
N ALA A 50 0.13 -52.75 16.37
CA ALA A 50 0.16 -52.64 17.81
C ALA A 50 1.17 -53.55 18.50
N THR A 51 1.53 -53.20 19.73
CA THR A 51 1.72 -54.15 20.83
C THR A 51 1.22 -53.52 22.13
N GLU A 52 0.18 -54.14 22.68
CA GLU A 52 -0.27 -54.01 24.08
C GLU A 52 0.76 -54.67 25.00
N THR A 53 0.93 -54.12 26.21
CA THR A 53 1.20 -54.94 27.39
C THR A 53 0.56 -54.27 28.62
N THR A 54 -0.13 -55.10 29.39
CA THR A 54 -1.07 -54.79 30.47
C THR A 54 -0.52 -55.20 31.85
N VAL A 55 -1.12 -54.62 32.91
CA VAL A 55 -1.21 -55.07 34.33
C VAL A 55 0.05 -54.80 35.20
N ALA A 56 0.05 -54.23 36.42
CA ALA A 56 -0.80 -54.32 37.62
C ALA A 56 -0.66 -53.02 38.47
N ALA A 57 -1.72 -52.38 39.01
CA ALA A 57 -2.45 -52.64 40.26
C ALA A 57 -1.58 -52.57 41.55
N ASP A 58 -1.71 -51.49 42.33
CA ASP A 58 -2.04 -51.54 43.77
C ASP A 58 -2.34 -50.15 44.37
N ALA A 59 -3.43 -50.09 45.13
CA ALA A 59 -3.80 -49.07 46.13
C ALA A 59 -3.51 -49.69 47.54
N PRO A 60 -3.77 -49.09 48.73
CA PRO A 60 -4.53 -47.86 49.03
C PRO A 60 -3.95 -46.99 50.19
N ASP A 61 -4.78 -46.02 50.61
CA ASP A 61 -4.99 -45.46 51.96
C ASP A 61 -4.75 -43.95 52.23
N ALA A 62 -5.80 -43.40 52.83
CA ALA A 62 -6.13 -42.01 53.20
C ALA A 62 -5.40 -41.58 54.52
N PRO A 63 -5.67 -40.44 55.24
CA PRO A 63 -6.84 -39.54 55.15
C PRO A 63 -6.65 -38.01 55.43
N VAL A 64 -7.65 -37.24 54.95
CA VAL A 64 -8.45 -36.17 55.61
C VAL A 64 -7.76 -35.09 56.50
N LYS A 65 -8.01 -33.81 56.17
CA LYS A 65 -8.49 -32.79 57.15
C LYS A 65 -9.31 -31.67 56.50
N LYS A 66 -10.42 -31.33 57.17
CA LYS A 66 -11.52 -30.44 56.77
C LYS A 66 -11.26 -28.96 57.15
N ARG A 67 -11.75 -28.04 56.27
CA ARG A 67 -12.51 -26.76 56.45
C ARG A 67 -12.67 -26.12 57.85
N PRO A 68 -12.99 -24.80 58.01
CA PRO A 68 -13.90 -23.94 57.20
C PRO A 68 -13.35 -22.50 56.98
N GLY A 69 -13.91 -21.49 56.30
CA GLY A 69 -15.26 -21.11 55.84
C GLY A 69 -15.63 -19.72 56.40
N ARG A 70 -15.74 -18.66 55.58
CA ARG A 70 -16.57 -17.46 55.85
C ARG A 70 -16.66 -16.51 54.63
N LYS A 71 -17.88 -16.14 54.25
CA LYS A 71 -18.24 -14.96 53.41
C LYS A 71 -18.80 -13.83 54.33
N PRO A 72 -19.44 -12.76 53.81
CA PRO A 72 -18.88 -11.46 53.45
C PRO A 72 -19.47 -10.31 54.33
N LYS A 73 -18.99 -9.07 54.22
CA LYS A 73 -19.81 -7.89 54.57
C LYS A 73 -19.26 -6.57 54.02
N ALA A 74 -20.20 -5.74 53.56
CA ALA A 74 -20.05 -4.34 53.22
C ALA A 74 -20.14 -3.45 54.48
N GLU A 75 -19.56 -2.24 54.40
CA GLU A 75 -20.11 -0.93 54.82
C GLU A 75 -18.98 0.06 55.19
N THR A 76 -18.99 1.19 54.47
CA THR A 76 -18.46 2.51 54.87
C THR A 76 -19.22 3.03 56.10
N PRO A 77 -18.66 3.92 56.95
CA PRO A 77 -18.72 5.37 56.65
C PRO A 77 -17.64 6.30 57.27
N SER A 78 -17.41 7.42 56.57
CA SER A 78 -17.42 8.82 57.08
C SER A 78 -16.32 9.40 57.99
N THR A 79 -15.71 10.46 57.45
CA THR A 79 -15.45 11.83 58.01
C THR A 79 -14.53 12.09 59.20
N ALA A 80 -13.54 12.99 58.98
CA ALA A 80 -13.49 14.38 59.46
C ALA A 80 -12.01 14.88 59.33
N ALA A 81 -11.66 15.91 58.56
CA ALA A 81 -11.99 17.35 58.59
C ALA A 81 -10.93 18.19 59.33
N SER A 82 -10.44 19.24 58.66
CA SER A 82 -10.08 20.57 59.20
C SER A 82 -9.28 21.32 58.11
N SER A 83 -9.44 22.59 57.72
CA SER A 83 -10.43 23.70 57.83
C SER A 83 -9.63 24.99 57.99
N THR A 84 -9.89 26.01 57.17
CA THR A 84 -9.84 27.48 57.41
C THR A 84 -9.94 28.15 56.02
N GLU A 85 -10.67 29.22 55.73
CA GLU A 85 -11.38 30.26 56.49
C GLU A 85 -12.35 30.99 55.52
N THR A 86 -13.47 31.49 56.04
CA THR A 86 -14.37 32.55 55.49
C THR A 86 -14.17 33.82 56.36
N PRO A 87 -14.64 35.07 56.04
CA PRO A 87 -16.04 35.40 55.64
C PRO A 87 -16.33 36.69 54.79
N ALA A 88 -17.61 36.82 54.37
CA ALA A 88 -18.45 38.02 54.10
C ALA A 88 -17.99 39.04 53.01
N ASP A 89 -18.81 39.69 52.17
CA ASP A 89 -20.15 40.30 52.27
C ASP A 89 -20.79 40.52 50.87
N ALA A 90 -22.11 40.74 50.79
CA ALA A 90 -22.88 41.20 49.61
C ALA A 90 -23.02 42.76 49.60
N PRO A 91 -23.77 43.47 48.71
CA PRO A 91 -24.59 43.10 47.53
C PRO A 91 -24.42 44.05 46.28
N ASP A 92 -25.36 43.94 45.31
CA ASP A 92 -25.82 44.90 44.27
C ASP A 92 -25.70 44.56 42.75
N ALA A 93 -26.80 44.85 42.04
CA ALA A 93 -27.21 44.46 40.68
C ALA A 93 -26.71 45.44 39.56
N PRO A 94 -27.22 45.49 38.30
CA PRO A 94 -28.05 44.56 37.51
C PRO A 94 -27.57 44.29 36.05
N ALA A 95 -28.00 43.17 35.45
CA ALA A 95 -27.86 42.88 34.02
C ALA A 95 -29.06 43.40 33.20
N LYS A 96 -28.78 44.14 32.11
CA LYS A 96 -29.77 44.69 31.16
C LYS A 96 -30.11 43.70 30.03
N LYS A 97 -31.42 43.38 29.96
CA LYS A 97 -32.33 43.22 28.79
C LYS A 97 -31.74 42.89 27.40
N ARG A 98 -32.27 41.82 26.78
CA ARG A 98 -32.85 41.90 25.41
C ARG A 98 -34.19 41.13 25.34
N PRO A 99 -35.18 41.66 24.59
CA PRO A 99 -36.57 41.20 24.66
C PRO A 99 -36.87 40.13 23.62
N GLY A 100 -37.81 39.23 23.98
CA GLY A 100 -38.21 38.09 23.19
C GLY A 100 -39.31 38.34 22.16
N ARG A 101 -39.81 37.23 21.61
CA ARG A 101 -41.12 37.14 20.96
C ARG A 101 -41.73 35.77 21.22
N LYS A 102 -42.96 35.80 21.72
CA LYS A 102 -43.80 34.66 22.15
C LYS A 102 -44.40 33.87 20.97
N PRO A 103 -44.83 32.62 21.21
CA PRO A 103 -45.49 31.75 20.24
C PRO A 103 -47.01 31.92 20.24
N LYS A 104 -47.68 31.50 19.17
CA LYS A 104 -49.10 31.09 19.22
C LYS A 104 -49.47 30.17 18.06
N ALA A 105 -50.34 29.21 18.35
CA ALA A 105 -50.82 28.14 17.49
C ALA A 105 -52.33 28.26 17.19
N LYS A 106 -52.76 27.63 16.07
CA LYS A 106 -54.11 27.14 15.66
C LYS A 106 -55.21 28.20 15.41
N ALA A 107 -56.18 28.09 14.49
CA ALA A 107 -56.56 27.12 13.44
C ALA A 107 -57.60 27.77 12.46
N ASP A 108 -57.91 27.03 11.38
CA ASP A 108 -59.13 26.97 10.54
C ASP A 108 -59.46 27.95 9.37
N ALA A 109 -59.51 27.30 8.17
CA ALA A 109 -60.45 27.34 7.04
C ALA A 109 -60.77 28.63 6.22
N ALA A 110 -60.41 28.59 4.93
CA ALA A 110 -61.27 28.70 3.71
C ALA A 110 -60.53 29.35 2.51
N ASP A 111 -60.63 28.73 1.32
CA ASP A 111 -60.16 29.17 -0.03
C ASP A 111 -60.77 30.52 -0.49
N PRO A 112 -60.31 31.23 -1.58
CA PRO A 112 -59.55 30.83 -2.80
C PRO A 112 -58.51 31.92 -3.25
N PRO A 113 -58.14 32.18 -4.55
CA PRO A 113 -58.10 31.38 -5.79
C PRO A 113 -56.72 31.31 -6.51
N VAL A 114 -56.73 30.41 -7.51
CA VAL A 114 -55.75 29.99 -8.52
C VAL A 114 -55.03 31.11 -9.31
N LYS A 115 -53.70 30.97 -9.51
CA LYS A 115 -52.97 31.54 -10.66
C LYS A 115 -52.07 30.50 -11.35
N LYS A 116 -52.28 30.39 -12.66
CA LYS A 116 -51.70 29.43 -13.62
C LYS A 116 -50.19 29.65 -13.82
N ARG A 117 -49.41 28.56 -13.81
CA ARG A 117 -48.05 28.49 -14.39
C ARG A 117 -48.11 27.75 -15.72
N ILE A 118 -47.67 28.42 -16.78
CA ILE A 118 -47.62 27.94 -18.16
C ILE A 118 -46.41 27.03 -18.34
N GLY A 119 -46.64 25.78 -18.75
CA GLY A 119 -45.62 24.82 -19.16
C GLY A 119 -45.17 25.01 -20.60
N ARG A 120 -43.89 24.70 -20.88
CA ARG A 120 -43.37 24.52 -22.25
C ARG A 120 -43.33 23.02 -22.57
N PRO A 121 -43.83 22.58 -23.74
CA PRO A 121 -43.80 21.17 -24.14
C PRO A 121 -42.55 20.82 -24.97
N PRO A 122 -42.24 19.52 -25.13
CA PRO A 122 -41.09 19.00 -25.86
C PRO A 122 -41.43 18.74 -27.34
N LYS A 123 -40.42 18.63 -28.21
CA LYS A 123 -40.61 18.13 -29.58
C LYS A 123 -39.68 16.98 -29.95
N HIS A 124 -40.33 15.94 -30.45
CA HIS A 124 -39.83 14.69 -31.01
C HIS A 124 -39.28 14.82 -32.43
N ILE A 125 -38.45 13.84 -32.77
CA ILE A 125 -37.98 13.37 -34.09
C ILE A 125 -39.14 12.75 -34.88
N ILE A 126 -39.29 13.02 -36.20
CA ILE A 126 -39.72 12.07 -37.27
C ILE A 126 -39.11 12.51 -38.63
N MET A 127 -38.72 11.51 -39.43
CA MET A 127 -38.14 11.55 -40.79
C MET A 127 -39.17 11.67 -41.94
N ALA A 128 -38.77 12.20 -43.11
CA ALA A 128 -38.75 11.50 -44.43
C ALA A 128 -38.80 12.45 -45.66
N ASN A 129 -37.95 12.14 -46.66
CA ASN A 129 -37.95 12.34 -48.13
C ASN A 129 -38.69 13.52 -48.82
N GLU A 130 -38.00 14.24 -49.72
CA GLU A 130 -38.07 14.09 -51.20
C GLU A 130 -37.22 15.15 -51.96
N LEU A 131 -36.45 14.64 -52.94
CA LEU A 131 -36.04 15.16 -54.28
C LEU A 131 -35.55 16.62 -54.51
N ALA A 132 -34.41 16.71 -55.21
CA ALA A 132 -33.66 17.91 -55.64
C ALA A 132 -34.31 18.69 -56.82
N PRO A 133 -33.83 19.90 -57.21
CA PRO A 133 -32.63 19.98 -58.07
C PRO A 133 -31.67 21.17 -57.79
N GLU A 134 -30.59 21.15 -58.56
CA GLU A 134 -29.35 21.93 -58.58
C GLU A 134 -29.47 23.47 -58.49
N ALA A 135 -28.52 24.09 -57.77
CA ALA A 135 -28.03 25.45 -58.03
C ALA A 135 -26.56 25.59 -57.61
N GLU A 136 -25.74 26.09 -58.54
CA GLU A 136 -24.28 26.21 -58.44
C GLU A 136 -23.77 27.15 -57.32
N PRO A 137 -22.58 26.88 -56.76
CA PRO A 137 -21.94 27.77 -55.79
C PRO A 137 -21.03 28.83 -56.44
N TYR A 138 -21.21 30.04 -55.92
CA TYR A 138 -20.48 31.28 -56.13
C TYR A 138 -18.94 31.13 -56.02
N LYS A 139 -18.24 31.49 -57.10
CA LYS A 139 -16.77 31.52 -57.22
C LYS A 139 -16.17 32.69 -56.43
N ARG A 140 -15.32 32.41 -55.43
CA ARG A 140 -14.29 33.36 -54.95
C ARG A 140 -12.89 32.83 -55.27
N ARG A 141 -12.20 33.58 -56.13
CA ARG A 141 -10.78 33.45 -56.47
C ARG A 141 -9.93 33.90 -55.26
N VAL A 142 -9.00 33.06 -54.81
CA VAL A 142 -7.73 33.49 -54.23
C VAL A 142 -6.64 32.53 -54.70
N GLY A 143 -5.53 33.09 -55.16
CA GLY A 143 -4.46 32.42 -55.89
C GLY A 143 -3.69 31.36 -55.11
N ARG A 144 -3.23 30.36 -55.87
CA ARG A 144 -2.41 29.22 -55.45
C ARG A 144 -0.95 29.66 -55.32
N PRO A 145 -0.27 29.51 -54.16
CA PRO A 145 1.17 29.69 -54.07
C PRO A 145 1.91 28.50 -54.69
N LYS A 146 3.04 28.79 -55.33
CA LYS A 146 3.97 27.83 -55.94
C LYS A 146 4.58 26.91 -54.87
N LYS A 147 4.73 25.62 -55.20
CA LYS A 147 5.54 24.66 -54.44
C LYS A 147 7.01 25.15 -54.42
N SER A 148 7.50 25.54 -53.25
CA SER A 148 8.92 25.64 -52.95
C SER A 148 9.35 24.40 -52.18
N ASP A 149 10.53 23.87 -52.51
CA ASP A 149 11.15 22.72 -51.83
C ASP A 149 11.22 22.93 -50.30
N PRO A 150 11.13 21.85 -49.50
CA PRO A 150 11.20 21.95 -48.05
C PRO A 150 12.58 22.48 -47.61
N PRO A 151 12.65 23.35 -46.59
CA PRO A 151 13.91 23.83 -46.09
C PRO A 151 14.72 22.67 -45.50
N ARG A 152 15.95 22.50 -45.98
CA ARG A 152 16.94 21.60 -45.37
C ARG A 152 17.20 22.08 -43.95
N LEU A 153 16.74 21.31 -42.96
CA LEU A 153 17.15 21.50 -41.57
C LEU A 153 18.68 21.47 -41.48
N PRO A 154 19.31 22.39 -40.73
CA PRO A 154 20.74 22.33 -40.51
C PRO A 154 21.06 21.01 -39.80
N LYS A 155 22.00 20.25 -40.37
CA LYS A 155 22.52 19.02 -39.76
C LYS A 155 23.08 19.37 -38.39
N MET A 156 22.31 19.13 -37.33
CA MET A 156 22.82 19.12 -35.96
C MET A 156 23.83 17.99 -35.88
N ASN A 157 25.12 18.35 -35.85
CA ASN A 157 26.18 17.46 -35.46
C ASN A 157 25.96 17.07 -33.99
N LEU A 158 25.25 15.96 -33.77
CA LEU A 158 25.21 15.25 -32.49
C LEU A 158 26.59 14.62 -32.28
N ARG A 159 27.56 15.44 -31.88
CA ARG A 159 28.73 14.91 -31.18
C ARG A 159 28.24 14.47 -29.80
N PRO A 160 28.52 13.23 -29.34
CA PRO A 160 28.25 12.86 -27.97
C PRO A 160 29.00 13.84 -27.06
N ARG A 161 28.25 14.64 -26.28
CA ARG A 161 28.84 15.48 -25.24
C ARG A 161 29.53 14.52 -24.27
N LYS A 162 30.87 14.60 -24.20
CA LYS A 162 31.62 13.96 -23.12
C LYS A 162 30.99 14.41 -21.79
N PRO A 163 30.81 13.50 -20.81
CA PRO A 163 30.29 13.88 -19.51
C PRO A 163 31.18 14.98 -18.95
N GLN A 164 30.62 16.18 -18.80
CA GLN A 164 31.28 17.24 -18.07
C GLN A 164 31.28 16.78 -16.62
N ALA A 165 32.45 16.33 -16.14
CA ALA A 165 32.69 16.16 -14.73
C ALA A 165 32.44 17.52 -14.07
N VAL A 166 31.35 17.60 -13.31
CA VAL A 166 31.14 18.70 -12.38
C VAL A 166 32.30 18.60 -11.40
N LYS A 167 33.26 19.51 -11.50
CA LYS A 167 34.33 19.64 -10.51
C LYS A 167 33.68 20.08 -9.21
N MET A 168 33.38 19.12 -8.35
CA MET A 168 33.11 19.40 -6.94
C MET A 168 34.39 19.99 -6.36
N THR A 169 34.35 21.27 -6.04
CA THR A 169 35.41 21.90 -5.24
C THR A 169 35.36 21.26 -3.85
N ALA A 170 36.42 20.55 -3.50
CA ALA A 170 36.61 19.89 -2.22
C ALA A 170 36.71 20.91 -1.08
N ALA A 171 35.57 21.36 -0.58
CA ALA A 171 35.45 21.70 0.83
C ALA A 171 35.06 20.40 1.54
N SER A 172 35.85 20.03 2.55
CA SER A 172 35.85 18.75 3.26
C SER A 172 34.55 18.48 4.03
N VAL A 173 33.47 18.19 3.31
CA VAL A 173 32.36 17.43 3.87
C VAL A 173 32.86 16.00 3.96
N SER A 174 32.89 15.43 5.16
CA SER A 174 33.07 13.99 5.35
C SER A 174 32.15 13.29 4.35
N LEU A 175 32.67 12.45 3.46
CA LEU A 175 31.84 11.74 2.45
C LEU A 175 30.70 10.92 3.11
N LEU A 176 30.81 10.67 4.42
CA LEU A 176 29.83 10.00 5.25
C LEU A 176 28.72 10.92 5.74
N GLU A 177 28.98 12.22 5.89
CA GLU A 177 28.00 13.20 6.33
C GLU A 177 27.28 13.81 5.14
N LEU A 178 25.97 14.02 5.29
CA LEU A 178 25.21 14.75 4.29
C LEU A 178 25.46 16.25 4.46
N PRO A 179 25.47 17.02 3.36
CA PRO A 179 25.42 18.47 3.48
C PRO A 179 24.15 18.89 4.22
N PRO A 180 24.13 20.09 4.83
CA PRO A 180 22.91 20.64 5.44
C PRO A 180 21.71 20.57 4.48
N ALA A 181 20.52 20.27 5.01
CA ALA A 181 19.31 20.05 4.22
C ALA A 181 18.98 21.23 3.29
N GLU A 182 19.31 22.44 3.72
CA GLU A 182 19.15 23.68 2.97
C GLU A 182 19.96 23.68 1.68
N GLN A 183 21.09 22.97 1.64
CA GLN A 183 21.97 22.87 0.48
C GLN A 183 21.61 21.72 -0.46
N TRP A 184 20.65 20.85 -0.10
CA TRP A 184 20.34 19.65 -0.88
C TRP A 184 19.88 19.94 -2.30
N HIS A 185 19.28 21.11 -2.56
CA HIS A 185 18.92 21.51 -3.92
C HIS A 185 20.14 21.69 -4.85
N HIS A 186 21.33 21.96 -4.32
CA HIS A 186 22.57 22.02 -5.08
C HIS A 186 23.13 20.63 -5.40
N TYR A 187 23.09 19.71 -4.42
CA TYR A 187 23.65 18.35 -4.55
C TYR A 187 22.70 17.38 -5.24
N PHE A 188 21.39 17.58 -5.04
CA PHE A 188 20.30 16.73 -5.53
C PHE A 188 19.29 17.60 -6.31
N PRO A 189 19.68 18.14 -7.48
CA PRO A 189 18.85 19.07 -8.23
C PRO A 189 17.58 18.39 -8.72
N ALA A 190 16.44 19.09 -8.59
CA ALA A 190 15.14 18.58 -9.00
C ALA A 190 15.17 18.13 -10.47
N ARG A 191 14.85 16.87 -10.72
CA ARG A 191 14.67 16.31 -12.07
C ARG A 191 13.28 15.69 -12.19
N LYS A 192 12.77 15.63 -13.41
CA LYS A 192 11.40 15.17 -13.69
C LYS A 192 11.17 13.71 -13.28
N ASP A 193 12.19 12.87 -13.48
CA ASP A 193 12.22 11.43 -13.22
C ASP A 193 12.08 11.04 -11.74
N TRP A 194 12.40 11.94 -10.80
CA TRP A 194 12.21 11.70 -9.35
C TRP A 194 11.38 12.78 -8.65
N SER A 195 10.75 13.69 -9.40
CA SER A 195 9.96 14.82 -8.87
C SER A 195 8.75 14.43 -7.99
N TYR A 196 8.35 13.16 -8.02
CA TYR A 196 7.31 12.55 -7.21
C TYR A 196 7.84 11.85 -5.95
N ARG A 197 9.17 11.81 -5.75
CA ARG A 197 9.80 11.20 -4.58
C ARG A 197 9.95 12.23 -3.48
N THR A 198 9.62 11.78 -2.28
CA THR A 198 9.78 12.52 -1.04
C THR A 198 10.74 11.73 -0.16
N THR A 199 11.77 12.39 0.37
CA THR A 199 12.76 11.79 1.26
C THR A 199 12.79 12.57 2.57
N ILE A 200 13.07 11.89 3.68
CA ILE A 200 13.30 12.59 4.95
C ILE A 200 14.55 13.46 4.82
N SER A 201 14.49 14.70 5.30
CA SER A 201 15.58 15.67 5.29
C SER A 201 15.91 16.24 6.68
N ASN A 202 15.05 15.98 7.67
CA ASN A 202 15.26 16.39 9.05
C ASN A 202 15.94 15.29 9.88
N PRO A 203 17.13 15.53 10.46
CA PRO A 203 17.87 14.52 11.21
C PRO A 203 17.11 13.96 12.42
N GLU A 204 16.43 14.82 13.18
CA GLU A 204 15.67 14.40 14.37
C GLU A 204 14.46 13.53 13.99
N SER A 205 13.84 13.82 12.85
CA SER A 205 12.74 13.01 12.32
C SER A 205 13.23 11.66 11.81
N ALA A 206 14.37 11.63 11.12
CA ALA A 206 15.01 10.40 10.69
C ALA A 206 15.38 9.51 11.89
N ARG A 207 15.91 10.10 12.97
CA ARG A 207 16.21 9.39 14.23
C ARG A 207 14.95 8.80 14.86
N LYS A 208 13.87 9.57 14.99
CA LYS A 208 12.58 9.09 15.50
C LYS A 208 11.99 7.96 14.66
N LEU A 209 12.11 8.07 13.33
CA LEU A 209 11.68 7.01 12.41
C LEU A 209 12.52 5.75 12.56
N ALA A 210 13.85 5.87 12.64
CA ALA A 210 14.74 4.73 12.83
C ALA A 210 14.43 3.98 14.14
N GLU A 211 14.26 4.70 15.25
CA GLU A 211 13.88 4.11 16.54
C GLU A 211 12.48 3.49 16.52
N SER A 212 11.53 4.06 15.77
CA SER A 212 10.18 3.50 15.65
C SER A 212 10.15 2.26 14.76
N PHE A 213 10.91 2.26 13.66
CA PHE A 213 10.98 1.15 12.71
C PHE A 213 11.80 -0.03 13.26
N VAL A 214 12.87 0.24 14.00
CA VAL A 214 13.75 -0.77 14.60
C VAL A 214 13.88 -0.49 16.10
N PRO A 215 12.82 -0.78 16.89
CA PRO A 215 12.74 -0.40 18.29
C PRO A 215 13.76 -1.14 19.16
N GLU A 216 13.92 -0.64 20.39
CA GLU A 216 14.72 -1.28 21.43
C GLU A 216 14.28 -2.73 21.64
N GLY A 217 15.26 -3.63 21.81
CA GLY A 217 15.05 -5.07 21.85
C GLY A 217 15.17 -5.78 20.48
N SER A 218 15.13 -5.04 19.36
CA SER A 218 15.42 -5.61 18.04
C SER A 218 16.85 -6.13 17.98
N ARG A 219 17.08 -7.28 17.33
CA ARG A 219 18.41 -7.87 17.16
C ARG A 219 18.58 -8.45 15.77
N ASP A 220 19.78 -8.31 15.23
CA ASP A 220 20.25 -8.94 14.01
C ASP A 220 19.36 -8.73 12.77
N LYS A 221 18.69 -7.58 12.68
CA LYS A 221 17.80 -7.26 11.54
C LYS A 221 18.60 -7.18 10.24
N VAL A 222 18.09 -7.84 9.21
CA VAL A 222 18.36 -7.60 7.80
C VAL A 222 17.28 -6.67 7.30
N VAL A 223 17.66 -5.48 6.87
CA VAL A 223 16.74 -4.43 6.46
C VAL A 223 16.95 -4.15 4.97
N ILE A 224 15.89 -4.20 4.18
CA ILE A 224 15.88 -3.62 2.84
C ILE A 224 15.26 -2.23 2.93
N GLU A 225 16.01 -1.20 2.59
CA GLU A 225 15.52 0.17 2.46
C GLU A 225 15.43 0.55 0.97
N ALA A 226 14.20 0.69 0.47
CA ALA A 226 13.91 1.09 -0.90
C ALA A 226 13.62 2.60 -1.01
N ASN A 227 14.19 3.23 -2.04
CA ASN A 227 14.17 4.68 -2.25
C ASN A 227 14.73 5.48 -1.05
N PRO A 228 15.96 5.20 -0.58
CA PRO A 228 16.58 5.94 0.52
C PRO A 228 16.85 7.41 0.17
N GLY A 229 16.87 7.79 -1.12
CA GLY A 229 17.22 9.14 -1.54
C GLY A 229 18.65 9.46 -1.11
N PRO A 230 18.92 10.65 -0.55
CA PRO A 230 20.22 10.99 0.02
C PRO A 230 20.69 10.03 1.15
N GLY A 231 19.79 9.23 1.73
CA GLY A 231 20.13 8.24 2.75
C GLY A 231 20.24 8.82 4.15
N LEU A 232 19.42 9.82 4.49
CA LEU A 232 19.37 10.35 5.86
C LEU A 232 18.74 9.33 6.82
N LEU A 233 17.68 8.64 6.39
CA LEU A 233 17.10 7.53 7.16
C LEU A 233 18.09 6.37 7.28
N SER A 234 18.78 6.01 6.19
CA SER A 234 19.84 4.99 6.20
C SER A 234 20.91 5.28 7.25
N ARG A 235 21.37 6.53 7.35
CA ARG A 235 22.33 6.95 8.37
C ARG A 235 21.76 6.86 9.79
N ALA A 236 20.50 7.26 9.97
CA ALA A 236 19.82 7.14 11.27
C ALA A 236 19.66 5.67 11.70
N LEU A 237 19.37 4.76 10.76
CA LEU A 237 19.33 3.32 11.00
C LEU A 237 20.72 2.79 11.40
N LEU A 238 21.79 3.20 10.71
CA LEU A 238 23.15 2.78 11.03
C LEU A 238 23.66 3.31 12.37
N ALA A 239 23.11 4.42 12.85
CA ALA A 239 23.41 5.03 14.14
C ALA A 239 22.70 4.35 15.33
N LEU A 240 21.74 3.45 15.09
CA LEU A 240 21.17 2.59 16.12
C LEU A 240 22.26 1.65 16.69
N PRO A 241 22.06 1.07 17.90
CA PRO A 241 22.99 0.10 18.45
C PRO A 241 23.32 -1.01 17.44
N LYS A 242 24.60 -1.35 17.32
CA LYS A 242 25.13 -2.16 16.21
C LYS A 242 24.46 -3.52 16.11
N GLU A 243 24.13 -4.12 17.25
CA GLU A 243 23.41 -5.37 17.41
C GLU A 243 21.97 -5.35 16.87
N ARG A 244 21.33 -4.19 16.67
CA ARG A 244 19.97 -4.12 16.11
C ARG A 244 19.94 -4.46 14.63
N ILE A 245 20.95 -4.02 13.87
CA ILE A 245 21.01 -4.18 12.42
C ILE A 245 22.26 -4.94 12.03
N LYS A 246 22.05 -6.15 11.53
CA LYS A 246 23.09 -7.03 10.97
C LYS A 246 23.44 -6.65 9.54
N LYS A 247 22.45 -6.24 8.74
CA LYS A 247 22.64 -5.90 7.33
C LYS A 247 21.63 -4.85 6.87
N LEU A 248 22.08 -3.85 6.12
CA LEU A 248 21.26 -2.80 5.53
C LEU A 248 21.45 -2.79 4.00
N ILE A 249 20.40 -3.12 3.26
CA ILE A 249 20.41 -3.23 1.80
C ILE A 249 19.66 -2.02 1.23
N LEU A 250 20.37 -1.14 0.54
CA LEU A 250 19.85 0.09 -0.03
C LEU A 250 19.54 -0.09 -1.52
N LEU A 251 18.28 0.10 -1.92
CA LEU A 251 17.82 0.03 -3.31
C LEU A 251 17.51 1.43 -3.83
N GLU A 252 18.42 1.98 -4.63
CA GLU A 252 18.32 3.35 -5.17
C GLU A 252 18.60 3.37 -6.68
N ASP A 253 17.57 3.58 -7.50
CA ASP A 253 17.70 3.59 -8.95
C ASP A 253 18.27 4.90 -9.52
N SER A 254 18.10 6.01 -8.80
CA SER A 254 18.50 7.33 -9.27
C SER A 254 19.99 7.57 -9.03
N ASP A 255 20.70 7.82 -10.13
CA ASP A 255 22.14 8.05 -10.16
C ASP A 255 22.60 9.25 -9.30
N ILE A 256 21.73 10.24 -9.09
CA ILE A 256 22.05 11.45 -8.31
C ILE A 256 22.29 11.18 -6.84
N PHE A 257 21.67 10.13 -6.29
CA PHE A 257 21.76 9.82 -4.87
C PHE A 257 22.89 8.85 -4.56
N LEU A 258 23.33 8.05 -5.54
CA LEU A 258 24.42 7.09 -5.36
C LEU A 258 25.71 7.69 -4.80
N PRO A 259 26.18 8.89 -5.21
CA PRO A 259 27.36 9.51 -4.61
C PRO A 259 27.25 9.74 -3.10
N ALA A 260 26.03 9.89 -2.57
CA ALA A 260 25.79 10.06 -1.14
C ALA A 260 25.61 8.72 -0.40
N LEU A 261 25.35 7.61 -1.11
CA LEU A 261 25.10 6.30 -0.53
C LEU A 261 26.31 5.37 -0.59
N LEU A 262 27.07 5.39 -1.69
CA LEU A 262 28.24 4.53 -1.88
C LEU A 262 29.31 4.70 -0.77
N PRO A 263 29.60 5.91 -0.26
CA PRO A 263 30.51 6.06 0.87
C PRO A 263 30.05 5.31 2.14
N LEU A 264 28.75 5.12 2.35
CA LEU A 264 28.23 4.34 3.49
C LEU A 264 28.63 2.86 3.38
N GLN A 265 28.59 2.30 2.17
CA GLN A 265 29.05 0.94 1.91
C GLN A 265 30.57 0.80 2.10
N GLU A 266 31.34 1.81 1.71
CA GLU A 266 32.80 1.81 1.91
C GLU A 266 33.18 1.86 3.39
N ALA A 267 32.39 2.57 4.21
CA ALA A 267 32.67 2.74 5.63
C ALA A 267 32.08 1.67 6.56
N ASP A 268 30.95 1.05 6.19
CA ASP A 268 30.29 0.05 7.02
C ASP A 268 30.01 -1.26 6.24
N PRO A 269 30.64 -2.39 6.63
CA PRO A 269 30.46 -3.67 5.93
C PRO A 269 29.05 -4.24 6.01
N ARG A 270 28.18 -3.69 6.88
CA ARG A 270 26.76 -4.07 6.97
C ARG A 270 25.95 -3.52 5.79
N VAL A 271 26.44 -2.48 5.11
CA VAL A 271 25.71 -1.77 4.08
C VAL A 271 25.98 -2.38 2.70
N VAL A 272 24.92 -2.58 1.93
CA VAL A 272 25.00 -2.99 0.52
C VAL A 272 24.13 -2.05 -0.30
N VAL A 273 24.72 -1.32 -1.23
CA VAL A 273 24.04 -0.36 -2.12
C VAL A 273 23.89 -0.98 -3.50
N LEU A 274 22.68 -0.94 -4.04
CA LEU A 274 22.38 -1.45 -5.37
C LEU A 274 21.61 -0.41 -6.17
N GLN A 275 22.07 -0.17 -7.40
CA GLN A 275 21.38 0.69 -8.35
C GLN A 275 20.17 -0.02 -8.98
N LYS A 276 19.12 -0.23 -8.18
CA LYS A 276 17.91 -0.97 -8.54
C LYS A 276 16.68 -0.26 -7.99
N ALA A 277 15.57 -0.34 -8.72
CA ALA A 277 14.31 0.26 -8.27
C ALA A 277 13.57 -0.68 -7.30
N GLY A 278 13.25 -0.19 -6.10
CA GLY A 278 12.50 -0.99 -5.11
C GLY A 278 11.06 -1.32 -5.51
N LYS A 279 10.48 -0.59 -6.48
CA LYS A 279 9.14 -0.88 -7.03
C LYS A 279 9.11 -1.99 -8.09
N GLN A 280 10.27 -2.48 -8.54
CA GLN A 280 10.36 -3.52 -9.55
C GLN A 280 10.48 -4.89 -8.87
N TRP A 281 9.56 -5.82 -9.17
CA TRP A 281 9.55 -7.16 -8.57
C TRP A 281 10.80 -7.97 -8.90
N SER A 282 11.33 -7.85 -10.13
CA SER A 282 12.55 -8.54 -10.56
C SER A 282 13.80 -8.13 -9.77
N THR A 283 13.80 -6.94 -9.16
CA THR A 283 14.89 -6.52 -8.27
C THR A 283 15.12 -7.53 -7.16
N TYR A 284 14.05 -8.13 -6.62
CA TYR A 284 14.13 -9.05 -5.50
C TYR A 284 14.55 -10.46 -5.92
N ASP A 285 14.27 -10.86 -7.16
CA ASP A 285 14.89 -12.04 -7.77
C ASP A 285 16.40 -11.84 -7.91
N ASP A 286 16.82 -10.68 -8.40
CA ASP A 286 18.26 -10.35 -8.51
C ASP A 286 18.95 -10.37 -7.14
N LEU A 287 18.28 -9.91 -6.07
CA LEU A 287 18.83 -9.97 -4.70
C LEU A 287 19.04 -11.40 -4.22
N ARG A 288 18.08 -12.28 -4.50
CA ARG A 288 18.16 -13.71 -4.19
C ARG A 288 19.28 -14.36 -5.00
N ASP A 289 19.29 -14.14 -6.30
CA ASP A 289 20.23 -14.81 -7.22
C ASP A 289 21.68 -14.33 -6.99
N ALA A 290 21.87 -13.10 -6.52
CA ALA A 290 23.16 -12.58 -6.10
C ALA A 290 23.61 -13.04 -4.69
N GLY A 291 22.83 -13.88 -4.00
CA GLY A 291 23.13 -14.38 -2.65
C GLY A 291 23.04 -13.31 -1.55
N ILE A 292 22.46 -12.14 -1.84
CA ILE A 292 22.39 -11.03 -0.89
C ILE A 292 21.42 -11.36 0.25
N LEU A 293 20.42 -12.20 0.00
CA LEU A 293 19.42 -12.65 0.97
C LEU A 293 19.72 -14.03 1.57
N ASP A 294 20.88 -14.65 1.32
CA ASP A 294 21.20 -16.01 1.80
C ASP A 294 21.20 -16.15 3.33
N THR A 295 21.42 -15.03 4.03
CA THR A 295 21.36 -15.00 5.49
C THR A 295 19.94 -14.99 6.05
N VAL A 296 18.94 -14.72 5.21
CA VAL A 296 17.52 -14.66 5.59
C VAL A 296 16.91 -16.04 5.39
N LYS A 297 16.49 -16.67 6.49
CA LYS A 297 15.85 -17.98 6.46
C LYS A 297 14.34 -17.82 6.45
N PRO A 298 13.61 -18.56 5.60
CA PRO A 298 12.17 -18.65 5.73
C PRO A 298 11.78 -19.18 7.11
N ILE A 299 10.76 -18.58 7.72
CA ILE A 299 10.16 -19.03 8.98
C ILE A 299 8.70 -19.47 8.76
N PRO A 300 8.12 -20.27 9.67
CA PRO A 300 6.70 -20.61 9.62
C PRO A 300 5.81 -19.36 9.59
N TRP A 301 4.72 -19.40 8.82
CA TRP A 301 3.84 -18.24 8.62
C TRP A 301 3.19 -17.74 9.90
N GLU A 302 2.94 -18.63 10.85
CA GLU A 302 2.31 -18.31 12.13
C GLU A 302 3.20 -17.35 12.95
N GLN A 303 4.52 -17.37 12.71
CA GLN A 303 5.50 -16.52 13.38
C GLN A 303 5.76 -15.24 12.58
N GLU A 304 5.87 -14.11 13.29
CA GLU A 304 6.30 -12.85 12.68
C GLU A 304 7.80 -12.90 12.40
N HIS A 305 8.24 -12.34 11.28
CA HIS A 305 9.65 -12.33 10.93
C HIS A 305 10.41 -11.32 11.80
N ASP A 306 11.11 -11.84 12.79
CA ASP A 306 11.89 -11.09 13.76
C ASP A 306 13.17 -10.48 13.17
N GLN A 307 13.81 -11.14 12.20
CA GLN A 307 15.10 -10.72 11.63
C GLN A 307 15.02 -10.04 10.26
N PHE A 308 13.89 -10.01 9.55
CA PHE A 308 13.83 -9.47 8.19
C PHE A 308 12.73 -8.44 8.06
N GLN A 309 13.04 -7.30 7.46
CA GLN A 309 12.16 -6.14 7.44
C GLN A 309 12.34 -5.34 6.14
N PHE A 310 11.24 -4.80 5.65
CA PHE A 310 11.22 -3.95 4.47
C PHE A 310 10.86 -2.52 4.85
N ILE A 311 11.65 -1.55 4.41
CA ILE A 311 11.44 -0.12 4.62
C ILE A 311 11.35 0.56 3.27
N MET A 312 10.37 1.44 3.08
CA MET A 312 10.27 2.18 1.81
C MET A 312 9.64 3.56 1.97
N SER A 313 10.24 4.55 1.32
CA SER A 313 9.54 5.79 0.99
C SER A 313 8.73 5.60 -0.29
N ILE A 314 7.39 5.60 -0.14
CA ILE A 314 6.45 5.38 -1.23
C ILE A 314 6.38 6.64 -2.10
N PRO A 315 6.60 6.52 -3.42
CA PRO A 315 6.33 7.59 -4.40
C PRO A 315 4.95 8.23 -4.20
N THR A 316 4.87 9.55 -4.35
CA THR A 316 3.62 10.31 -4.18
C THR A 316 2.70 10.29 -5.41
N ASP A 317 3.08 9.54 -6.44
CA ASP A 317 2.32 9.39 -7.68
C ASP A 317 1.35 8.19 -7.64
N ILE A 318 0.61 8.01 -8.74
CA ILE A 318 -0.33 6.89 -8.88
C ILE A 318 0.37 5.53 -8.82
N HIS A 319 1.65 5.45 -9.21
CA HIS A 319 2.43 4.22 -9.15
C HIS A 319 2.76 3.82 -7.72
N GLY A 320 3.01 4.78 -6.83
CA GLY A 320 3.14 4.52 -5.40
C GLY A 320 1.85 3.99 -4.77
N GLU A 321 0.70 4.57 -5.10
CA GLU A 321 -0.59 4.05 -4.62
C GLU A 321 -0.87 2.63 -5.15
N GLN A 322 -0.55 2.37 -6.42
CA GLN A 322 -0.67 1.04 -7.02
C GLN A 322 0.25 0.03 -6.34
N LEU A 323 1.48 0.41 -6.01
CA LEU A 323 2.44 -0.44 -5.33
C LEU A 323 1.91 -0.90 -3.96
N VAL A 324 1.39 0.02 -3.14
CA VAL A 324 0.82 -0.35 -1.82
C VAL A 324 -0.34 -1.34 -1.98
N ALA A 325 -1.21 -1.15 -2.98
CA ALA A 325 -2.28 -2.11 -3.26
C ALA A 325 -1.73 -3.48 -3.72
N GLN A 326 -0.64 -3.51 -4.50
CA GLN A 326 0.01 -4.75 -4.92
C GLN A 326 0.67 -5.47 -3.74
N LEU A 327 1.30 -4.74 -2.81
CA LEU A 327 1.90 -5.31 -1.60
C LEU A 327 0.84 -6.05 -0.78
N MET A 328 -0.36 -5.47 -0.58
CA MET A 328 -1.45 -6.15 0.13
C MET A 328 -1.95 -7.39 -0.60
N ARG A 329 -1.96 -7.36 -1.93
CA ARG A 329 -2.36 -8.51 -2.76
C ARG A 329 -1.32 -9.64 -2.77
N ALA A 330 -0.05 -9.34 -2.55
CA ALA A 330 1.00 -10.35 -2.50
C ALA A 330 0.95 -11.19 -1.22
N VAL A 331 0.30 -10.70 -0.16
CA VAL A 331 0.29 -11.35 1.16
C VAL A 331 -0.45 -12.70 1.18
N PRO A 332 -1.70 -12.85 0.67
CA PRO A 332 -2.45 -14.11 0.79
C PRO A 332 -1.77 -15.30 0.14
N ASP A 333 -1.18 -15.08 -1.04
CA ASP A 333 -0.49 -16.13 -1.80
C ASP A 333 1.00 -16.22 -1.46
N ARG A 334 1.45 -15.51 -0.41
CA ARG A 334 2.83 -15.49 0.09
C ARG A 334 3.86 -15.20 -1.00
N GLN A 335 3.52 -14.30 -1.92
CA GLN A 335 4.37 -13.89 -3.03
C GLN A 335 5.44 -12.91 -2.58
N TRP A 336 6.43 -12.64 -3.45
CA TRP A 336 7.50 -11.69 -3.18
C TRP A 336 8.28 -12.05 -1.92
N LEU A 337 8.55 -11.10 -1.01
CA LEU A 337 9.28 -11.33 0.22
C LEU A 337 8.47 -12.17 1.21
N PHE A 338 7.13 -12.24 1.09
CA PHE A 338 6.30 -13.03 2.01
C PHE A 338 6.55 -14.55 1.92
N GLN A 339 7.34 -15.01 0.94
CA GLN A 339 7.86 -16.37 0.91
C GLN A 339 8.80 -16.70 2.09
N TYR A 340 9.39 -15.69 2.73
CA TYR A 340 10.24 -15.86 3.91
C TYR A 340 9.44 -15.84 5.24
N GLY A 341 8.14 -15.55 5.20
CA GLY A 341 7.27 -15.44 6.38
C GLY A 341 6.54 -14.10 6.46
N ARG A 342 6.01 -13.77 7.65
CA ARG A 342 5.28 -12.52 7.88
C ARG A 342 6.25 -11.36 8.12
N ILE A 343 6.69 -10.76 7.04
CA ILE A 343 7.66 -9.66 7.08
C ILE A 343 6.97 -8.33 7.42
N PRO A 344 7.42 -7.62 8.47
CA PRO A 344 6.97 -6.25 8.73
C PRO A 344 7.46 -5.29 7.63
N MET A 345 6.55 -4.43 7.17
CA MET A 345 6.83 -3.36 6.23
C MET A 345 6.67 -2.01 6.92
N ASN A 346 7.72 -1.18 6.93
CA ASN A 346 7.65 0.20 7.40
C ASN A 346 7.63 1.15 6.21
N LEU A 347 6.50 1.81 6.03
CA LEU A 347 6.24 2.61 4.85
C LEU A 347 6.08 4.07 5.24
N ILE A 348 6.74 4.95 4.49
CA ILE A 348 6.49 6.38 4.54
C ILE A 348 5.68 6.72 3.29
N MET A 349 4.42 7.13 3.46
CA MET A 349 3.52 7.40 2.34
C MET A 349 2.71 8.68 2.58
N THR A 350 1.95 9.12 1.58
CA THR A 350 1.05 10.26 1.76
C THR A 350 -0.04 9.93 2.79
N THR A 351 -0.43 10.89 3.61
CA THR A 351 -1.51 10.71 4.61
C THR A 351 -2.80 10.29 3.93
N ARG A 352 -3.08 10.79 2.72
CA ARG A 352 -4.25 10.37 1.93
C ARG A 352 -4.22 8.88 1.58
N MET A 353 -3.05 8.33 1.26
CA MET A 353 -2.92 6.90 1.01
C MET A 353 -3.07 6.11 2.31
N TRP A 354 -2.46 6.58 3.40
CA TRP A 354 -2.63 5.99 4.72
C TRP A 354 -4.09 5.95 5.17
N GLU A 355 -4.84 7.05 5.06
CA GLU A 355 -6.27 7.14 5.36
C GLU A 355 -7.10 6.14 4.57
N ARG A 356 -6.69 5.80 3.34
CA ARG A 356 -7.36 4.80 2.52
C ARG A 356 -7.00 3.39 2.93
N VAL A 357 -5.74 3.09 3.24
CA VAL A 357 -5.31 1.77 3.70
C VAL A 357 -5.96 1.45 5.04
N SER A 358 -5.92 2.40 5.97
CA SER A 358 -6.40 2.27 7.35
C SER A 358 -7.89 2.61 7.55
N ALA A 359 -8.62 2.87 6.47
CA ALA A 359 -10.00 3.36 6.54
C ALA A 359 -10.92 2.36 7.30
N PRO A 360 -11.53 2.76 8.42
CA PRO A 360 -12.45 1.88 9.15
C PRO A 360 -13.76 1.67 8.37
N VAL A 361 -14.50 0.64 8.75
CA VAL A 361 -15.82 0.30 8.18
C VAL A 361 -16.74 1.53 8.23
N GLY A 362 -17.43 1.80 7.12
CA GLY A 362 -18.38 2.92 7.00
C GLY A 362 -17.76 4.30 6.76
N SER A 363 -16.45 4.47 6.94
CA SER A 363 -15.78 5.76 6.72
C SER A 363 -15.77 6.22 5.25
N GLY A 364 -15.68 7.53 5.02
CA GLY A 364 -15.62 8.10 3.67
C GLY A 364 -14.46 7.60 2.79
N PRO A 365 -13.23 7.50 3.33
CA PRO A 365 -12.05 6.98 2.59
C PRO A 365 -12.10 5.47 2.28
N ARG A 366 -13.02 4.73 2.93
CA ARG A 366 -13.15 3.28 2.75
C ARG A 366 -13.36 2.91 1.29
N CYS A 367 -12.50 2.03 0.79
CA CYS A 367 -12.47 1.56 -0.57
C CYS A 367 -11.88 0.15 -0.66
N LYS A 368 -11.70 -0.35 -1.89
CA LYS A 368 -11.16 -1.68 -2.16
C LYS A 368 -9.83 -1.96 -1.45
N VAL A 369 -8.89 -1.01 -1.46
CA VAL A 369 -7.58 -1.22 -0.82
C VAL A 369 -7.72 -1.33 0.69
N SER A 370 -8.66 -0.61 1.31
CA SER A 370 -8.95 -0.70 2.74
C SER A 370 -9.42 -2.11 3.12
N ALA A 371 -10.39 -2.64 2.36
CA ALA A 371 -10.93 -3.97 2.61
C ALA A 371 -9.91 -5.07 2.33
N MET A 372 -9.07 -4.92 1.30
CA MET A 372 -7.96 -5.84 1.05
C MET A 372 -6.92 -5.80 2.18
N ALA A 373 -6.53 -4.61 2.64
CA ALA A 373 -5.55 -4.44 3.71
C ALA A 373 -6.05 -5.04 5.04
N GLU A 374 -7.28 -4.70 5.45
CA GLU A 374 -7.90 -5.24 6.68
C GLU A 374 -8.05 -6.77 6.64
N ALA A 375 -8.21 -7.36 5.46
CA ALA A 375 -8.35 -8.80 5.31
C ALA A 375 -7.03 -9.57 5.48
N VAL A 376 -5.87 -8.90 5.41
CA VAL A 376 -4.56 -9.57 5.28
C VAL A 376 -3.48 -9.07 6.24
N ALA A 377 -3.63 -7.86 6.80
CA ALA A 377 -2.59 -7.23 7.59
C ALA A 377 -3.15 -6.36 8.72
N GLU A 378 -2.38 -6.28 9.80
CA GLU A 378 -2.50 -5.25 10.83
C GLU A 378 -1.60 -4.07 10.48
N PHE A 379 -2.02 -2.87 10.87
CA PHE A 379 -1.27 -1.67 10.58
C PHE A 379 -1.43 -0.63 11.68
N HIS A 380 -0.35 0.10 11.95
CA HIS A 380 -0.34 1.16 12.97
C HIS A 380 0.57 2.31 12.54
N GLU A 381 0.27 3.51 13.02
CA GLU A 381 1.12 4.68 12.81
C GLU A 381 2.38 4.56 13.67
N CYS A 382 3.54 4.80 13.07
CA CYS A 382 4.84 4.72 13.75
C CYS A 382 5.12 5.98 14.59
N LEU A 383 4.60 7.12 14.14
CA LEU A 383 4.73 8.42 14.77
C LEU A 383 3.37 9.12 14.68
N PRO A 384 3.02 9.99 15.64
CA PRO A 384 1.79 10.76 15.55
C PRO A 384 1.82 11.67 14.31
N PRO A 385 0.69 11.94 13.63
CA PRO A 385 0.67 12.66 12.35
C PRO A 385 1.37 14.02 12.37
N ARG A 386 1.34 14.70 13.52
CA ARG A 386 1.98 15.99 13.76
C ARG A 386 3.51 15.94 13.79
N ALA A 387 4.12 14.77 14.01
CA ALA A 387 5.58 14.63 14.14
C ALA A 387 6.33 14.76 12.81
N LEU A 388 5.60 14.64 11.70
CA LEU A 388 6.10 14.76 10.33
C LEU A 388 5.47 15.97 9.61
N GLN A 389 4.97 16.94 10.39
CA GLN A 389 4.36 18.17 9.90
C GLN A 389 5.01 19.41 10.53
N PRO A 390 5.14 20.50 9.76
CA PRO A 390 4.75 20.63 8.35
C PRO A 390 5.75 19.96 7.38
N HIS A 391 5.28 19.55 6.19
CA HIS A 391 6.10 18.78 5.24
C HIS A 391 7.49 19.37 4.98
N TRP A 392 7.59 20.69 4.80
CA TRP A 392 8.84 21.36 4.43
C TRP A 392 9.91 21.33 5.52
N GLU A 393 9.55 21.06 6.78
CA GLU A 393 10.52 20.92 7.87
C GLU A 393 11.14 19.52 7.93
N HIS A 394 10.44 18.53 7.38
CA HIS A 394 10.78 17.12 7.54
C HIS A 394 11.25 16.45 6.26
N PHE A 395 10.81 16.94 5.10
CA PHE A 395 11.00 16.25 3.83
C PHE A 395 11.56 17.15 2.72
N PHE A 396 12.32 16.51 1.84
CA PHE A 396 12.86 17.06 0.60
C PHE A 396 12.30 16.29 -0.61
N PRO A 397 12.07 16.93 -1.78
CA PRO A 397 12.32 18.33 -2.07
C PRO A 397 11.30 19.26 -1.40
N THR A 398 11.78 20.39 -0.88
CA THR A 398 10.92 21.49 -0.48
C THR A 398 10.55 22.28 -1.73
N ARG A 399 9.26 22.32 -2.09
CA ARG A 399 8.81 23.25 -3.14
C ARG A 399 8.72 24.64 -2.52
N PHE A 400 9.82 25.41 -2.58
CA PHE A 400 9.85 26.79 -2.10
C PHE A 400 8.68 27.58 -2.71
N GLY A 401 7.87 28.22 -1.86
CA GLY A 401 6.79 29.11 -2.29
C GLY A 401 5.44 28.47 -2.60
N GLN A 402 5.30 27.14 -2.50
CA GLN A 402 3.99 26.49 -2.48
C GLN A 402 3.92 25.50 -1.31
N PRO A 403 2.94 25.63 -0.40
CA PRO A 403 2.69 24.58 0.58
C PRO A 403 2.50 23.27 -0.21
N LEU A 404 3.43 22.33 -0.07
CA LEU A 404 3.12 20.96 -0.40
C LEU A 404 2.00 20.57 0.56
N THR A 405 0.76 20.55 0.04
CA THR A 405 -0.42 20.05 0.76
C THR A 405 -0.32 18.54 1.00
N VAL A 406 0.73 17.91 0.47
CA VAL A 406 1.05 16.52 0.70
C VAL A 406 1.63 16.39 2.10
N THR A 407 0.80 15.93 3.03
CA THR A 407 1.25 15.43 4.33
C THR A 407 1.72 13.99 4.18
N MET A 408 2.72 13.60 4.95
CA MET A 408 3.27 12.25 4.95
C MET A 408 2.98 11.60 6.30
N THR A 409 2.76 10.29 6.27
CA THR A 409 2.58 9.44 7.45
C THR A 409 3.54 8.27 7.35
N ALA A 410 4.15 7.92 8.48
CA ALA A 410 4.95 6.71 8.62
C ALA A 410 4.14 5.65 9.36
N CYS A 411 4.06 4.45 8.80
CA CYS A 411 3.30 3.35 9.37
C CYS A 411 4.04 2.03 9.25
N THR A 412 3.70 1.10 10.15
CA THR A 412 4.09 -0.30 10.06
C THR A 412 2.88 -1.07 9.56
N ILE A 413 3.11 -1.99 8.62
CA ILE A 413 2.13 -2.96 8.15
C ILE A 413 2.72 -4.35 8.37
N VAL A 414 2.03 -5.19 9.14
CA VAL A 414 2.45 -6.56 9.46
C VAL A 414 1.37 -7.52 8.95
N PRO A 415 1.71 -8.47 8.06
CA PRO A 415 0.80 -9.55 7.70
C PRO A 415 0.22 -10.26 8.93
N MET A 416 -1.07 -10.56 8.92
CA MET A 416 -1.71 -11.34 9.99
C MET A 416 -1.35 -12.82 9.87
N ALA A 417 -1.23 -13.50 11.01
CA ALA A 417 -1.10 -14.96 11.04
C ALA A 417 -2.34 -15.64 10.44
N GLU A 418 -3.52 -15.21 10.89
CA GLU A 418 -4.82 -15.65 10.36
C GLU A 418 -5.31 -14.66 9.31
N GLN A 419 -5.27 -15.07 8.05
CA GLN A 419 -5.75 -14.25 6.94
C GLN A 419 -7.20 -14.57 6.61
N MET A 420 -7.99 -13.52 6.33
CA MET A 420 -9.38 -13.69 5.89
C MET A 420 -9.46 -14.25 4.47
N ILE A 421 -8.42 -14.03 3.67
CA ILE A 421 -8.25 -14.49 2.29
C ILE A 421 -7.38 -15.76 2.32
N PRO A 422 -7.94 -16.95 2.06
CA PRO A 422 -7.15 -18.16 1.94
C PRO A 422 -6.21 -18.12 0.73
N PRO A 423 -5.07 -18.83 0.76
CA PRO A 423 -4.22 -19.00 -0.41
C PRO A 423 -5.01 -19.56 -1.61
N GLY A 424 -4.83 -18.95 -2.78
CA GLY A 424 -5.53 -19.31 -4.02
C GLY A 424 -6.91 -18.66 -4.20
N ASP A 425 -7.45 -17.98 -3.18
CA ASP A 425 -8.74 -17.28 -3.27
C ASP A 425 -8.59 -15.77 -3.56
N LEU A 426 -7.37 -15.27 -3.76
CA LEU A 426 -7.10 -13.85 -4.02
C LEU A 426 -7.92 -13.30 -5.19
N ASP A 427 -8.01 -14.03 -6.29
CA ASP A 427 -8.75 -13.58 -7.48
C ASP A 427 -10.26 -13.48 -7.24
N LEU A 428 -10.81 -14.35 -6.39
CA LEU A 428 -12.23 -14.32 -6.00
C LEU A 428 -12.51 -13.07 -5.16
N TRP A 429 -11.68 -12.84 -4.14
CA TRP A 429 -11.78 -11.65 -3.30
C TRP A 429 -11.61 -10.38 -4.11
N ASP A 430 -10.59 -10.32 -4.95
CA ASP A 430 -10.32 -9.15 -5.77
C ASP A 430 -11.46 -8.85 -6.75
N TYR A 431 -12.04 -9.88 -7.36
CA TYR A 431 -13.20 -9.76 -8.24
C TYR A 431 -14.40 -9.18 -7.48
N CYS A 432 -14.78 -9.78 -6.36
CA CYS A 432 -15.92 -9.34 -5.55
C CYS A 432 -15.73 -7.90 -5.07
N LEU A 433 -14.57 -7.59 -4.48
CA LEU A 433 -14.25 -6.24 -4.03
C LEU A 433 -14.29 -5.24 -5.19
N ARG A 434 -13.66 -5.57 -6.32
CA ARG A 434 -13.64 -4.69 -7.52
C ARG A 434 -15.04 -4.41 -8.04
N LYS A 435 -15.91 -5.41 -8.13
CA LYS A 435 -17.27 -5.25 -8.67
C LYS A 435 -18.20 -4.51 -7.71
N LEU A 436 -18.11 -4.79 -6.42
CA LEU A 436 -19.01 -4.20 -5.42
C LEU A 436 -18.60 -2.78 -5.02
N PHE A 437 -17.30 -2.47 -4.93
CA PHE A 437 -16.86 -1.11 -4.62
C PHE A 437 -17.11 -0.08 -5.74
N VAL A 438 -17.53 -0.49 -6.95
CA VAL A 438 -18.08 0.43 -7.96
C VAL A 438 -19.33 1.13 -7.42
N LEU A 439 -20.20 0.38 -6.73
CA LEU A 439 -21.42 0.87 -6.09
C LEU A 439 -21.26 0.89 -4.57
N ARG A 440 -20.16 1.46 -4.08
CA ARG A 440 -19.74 1.36 -2.66
C ARG A 440 -20.79 1.82 -1.62
N ALA A 441 -21.72 2.69 -1.99
CA ALA A 441 -22.76 3.22 -1.11
C ALA A 441 -24.13 2.55 -1.31
N THR A 442 -24.29 1.74 -2.35
CA THR A 442 -25.54 1.06 -2.68
C THR A 442 -25.67 -0.20 -1.84
N PRO A 443 -26.85 -0.52 -1.28
CA PRO A 443 -27.07 -1.76 -0.54
C PRO A 443 -26.68 -3.03 -1.33
N LEU A 444 -26.30 -4.08 -0.62
CA LEU A 444 -26.00 -5.39 -1.22
C LEU A 444 -27.21 -5.96 -2.00
N SER A 445 -28.43 -5.76 -1.52
CA SER A 445 -29.65 -6.20 -2.22
C SER A 445 -29.72 -5.76 -3.69
N GLU A 446 -29.14 -4.61 -4.01
CA GLU A 446 -29.05 -4.06 -5.35
C GLU A 446 -27.70 -4.31 -6.02
N SER A 447 -26.60 -4.08 -5.31
CA SER A 447 -25.24 -4.13 -5.87
C SER A 447 -24.77 -5.54 -6.24
N MET A 448 -25.38 -6.59 -5.69
CA MET A 448 -25.05 -7.99 -6.04
C MET A 448 -25.23 -8.33 -7.53
N LEU A 449 -26.00 -7.54 -8.28
CA LEU A 449 -26.10 -7.68 -9.75
C LEU A 449 -24.78 -7.39 -10.48
N THR A 450 -23.85 -6.65 -9.88
CA THR A 450 -22.57 -6.32 -10.54
C THR A 450 -21.59 -7.50 -10.59
N LEU A 451 -21.83 -8.55 -9.79
CA LEU A 451 -21.04 -9.78 -9.77
C LEU A 451 -21.27 -10.67 -11.01
N GLY A 452 -22.33 -10.43 -11.77
CA GLY A 452 -22.66 -11.19 -12.97
C GLY A 452 -24.15 -11.50 -13.10
N SER A 453 -24.52 -12.09 -14.24
CA SER A 453 -25.90 -12.50 -14.53
C SER A 453 -26.43 -13.44 -13.45
N GLY A 454 -27.52 -13.07 -12.79
CA GLY A 454 -28.11 -13.85 -11.70
C GLY A 454 -27.43 -13.67 -10.34
N GLY A 455 -26.56 -12.68 -10.15
CA GLY A 455 -25.88 -12.43 -8.86
C GLY A 455 -26.82 -12.24 -7.67
N ARG A 456 -28.05 -11.77 -7.89
CA ARG A 456 -29.10 -11.70 -6.84
C ARG A 456 -29.50 -13.06 -6.27
N ASN A 457 -29.29 -14.15 -7.02
CA ASN A 457 -29.59 -15.51 -6.56
C ASN A 457 -28.66 -15.96 -5.42
N LEU A 458 -27.61 -15.19 -5.12
CA LEU A 458 -26.74 -15.42 -3.97
C LEU A 458 -27.34 -14.89 -2.66
N ILE A 459 -28.23 -13.90 -2.72
CA ILE A 459 -28.83 -13.27 -1.52
C ILE A 459 -29.49 -14.31 -0.61
N PRO A 460 -30.41 -15.17 -1.10
CA PRO A 460 -31.07 -16.15 -0.23
C PRO A 460 -30.08 -17.09 0.47
N LYS A 461 -28.92 -17.38 -0.13
CA LYS A 461 -27.90 -18.27 0.45
C LYS A 461 -27.13 -17.64 1.62
N MET A 462 -27.13 -16.31 1.72
CA MET A 462 -26.43 -15.56 2.77
C MET A 462 -27.37 -14.98 3.81
N THR A 463 -28.68 -14.99 3.55
CA THR A 463 -29.72 -14.45 4.45
C THR A 463 -30.62 -15.53 5.04
N ASP A 464 -30.34 -16.81 4.78
CA ASP A 464 -31.17 -17.93 5.21
C ASP A 464 -31.37 -17.89 6.74
N PRO A 465 -32.62 -17.76 7.24
CA PRO A 465 -32.90 -17.71 8.66
C PRO A 465 -32.51 -18.97 9.43
N SER A 466 -32.32 -20.11 8.74
CA SER A 466 -31.84 -21.35 9.36
C SER A 466 -30.35 -21.32 9.71
N LEU A 467 -29.57 -20.41 9.11
CA LEU A 467 -28.16 -20.23 9.45
C LEU A 467 -27.99 -19.41 10.73
N PRO A 468 -26.96 -19.68 11.56
CA PRO A 468 -26.65 -18.86 12.71
C PRO A 468 -26.47 -17.38 12.32
N ALA A 469 -26.72 -16.46 13.26
CA ALA A 469 -26.51 -15.02 13.02
C ALA A 469 -25.07 -14.72 12.55
N GLU A 470 -24.13 -15.53 13.01
CA GLU A 470 -22.80 -15.63 12.44
C GLU A 470 -22.80 -16.57 11.27
N GLN A 471 -22.59 -16.15 10.03
CA GLN A 471 -22.87 -16.86 8.76
C GLN A 471 -23.99 -16.19 7.98
N ARG A 472 -24.73 -15.26 8.59
CA ARG A 472 -25.63 -14.36 7.87
C ARG A 472 -24.97 -13.02 7.52
N VAL A 473 -25.42 -12.45 6.42
CA VAL A 473 -25.02 -11.11 5.94
C VAL A 473 -26.26 -10.23 5.85
N ASP A 474 -26.18 -9.01 6.41
CA ASP A 474 -27.24 -8.02 6.25
C ASP A 474 -27.15 -7.36 4.87
N VAL A 475 -28.10 -7.68 4.00
CA VAL A 475 -28.12 -7.17 2.62
C VAL A 475 -28.55 -5.71 2.49
N SER A 476 -29.04 -5.09 3.57
CA SER A 476 -29.31 -3.65 3.61
C SER A 476 -28.02 -2.83 3.71
N ARG A 477 -26.93 -3.43 4.21
CA ARG A 477 -25.61 -2.80 4.28
C ARG A 477 -25.05 -2.57 2.87
N SER A 478 -24.28 -1.50 2.74
CA SER A 478 -23.50 -1.21 1.53
C SER A 478 -22.10 -1.83 1.61
N PRO A 479 -21.40 -2.05 0.48
CA PRO A 479 -20.03 -2.55 0.48
C PRO A 479 -19.05 -1.76 1.36
N ARG A 480 -19.26 -0.43 1.50
CA ARG A 480 -18.46 0.43 2.39
C ARG A 480 -18.63 0.07 3.87
N THR A 481 -19.81 -0.40 4.24
CA THR A 481 -20.20 -0.67 5.63
C THR A 481 -20.10 -2.14 6.02
N LEU A 482 -19.62 -3.03 5.14
CA LEU A 482 -19.46 -4.45 5.46
C LEU A 482 -18.20 -4.72 6.29
N GLU A 483 -18.33 -5.60 7.26
CA GLU A 483 -17.24 -6.16 8.07
C GLU A 483 -16.52 -7.31 7.34
N MET A 484 -15.28 -7.63 7.74
CA MET A 484 -14.49 -8.67 7.07
C MET A 484 -15.15 -10.05 7.09
N ARG A 485 -15.82 -10.39 8.19
CA ARG A 485 -16.59 -11.63 8.29
C ARG A 485 -17.70 -11.70 7.24
N GLU A 486 -18.42 -10.61 7.01
CA GLU A 486 -19.48 -10.55 6.00
C GLU A 486 -18.90 -10.67 4.58
N TRP A 487 -17.76 -10.04 4.33
CA TRP A 487 -17.01 -10.21 3.09
C TRP A 487 -16.61 -11.67 2.87
N GLN A 488 -16.11 -12.35 3.90
CA GLN A 488 -15.71 -13.75 3.82
C GLN A 488 -16.90 -14.66 3.47
N ILE A 489 -18.06 -14.45 4.10
CA ILE A 489 -19.30 -15.20 3.77
C ILE A 489 -19.72 -14.93 2.33
N LEU A 490 -19.68 -13.67 1.89
CA LEU A 490 -20.04 -13.27 0.53
C LEU A 490 -19.14 -13.95 -0.51
N VAL A 491 -17.82 -13.87 -0.32
CA VAL A 491 -16.86 -14.45 -1.27
C VAL A 491 -16.95 -15.98 -1.26
N ASN A 492 -17.13 -16.61 -0.11
CA ASN A 492 -17.34 -18.06 -0.03
C ASN A 492 -18.63 -18.50 -0.73
N THR A 493 -19.68 -17.69 -0.65
CA THR A 493 -20.94 -17.94 -1.36
C THR A 493 -20.76 -17.77 -2.87
N PHE A 494 -20.01 -16.74 -3.28
CA PHE A 494 -19.64 -16.53 -4.68
C PHE A 494 -18.78 -17.69 -5.23
N LYS A 495 -17.81 -18.19 -4.47
CA LYS A 495 -16.97 -19.35 -4.81
C LYS A 495 -17.80 -20.60 -5.10
N LYS A 496 -18.85 -20.84 -4.31
CA LYS A 496 -19.79 -21.96 -4.43
C LYS A 496 -20.89 -21.73 -5.48
N TRP A 497 -20.90 -20.60 -6.18
CA TRP A 497 -21.92 -20.31 -7.18
C TRP A 497 -21.62 -21.07 -8.50
N PRO A 498 -22.46 -22.03 -8.92
CA PRO A 498 -22.21 -22.83 -10.14
C PRO A 498 -22.15 -21.98 -11.41
N PHE A 499 -22.84 -20.85 -11.44
CA PHE A 499 -22.89 -19.94 -12.60
C PHE A 499 -21.99 -18.72 -12.43
N ARG A 500 -21.02 -18.75 -11.50
CA ARG A 500 -20.06 -17.66 -11.36
C ARG A 500 -19.28 -17.47 -12.66
N PRO A 501 -18.90 -16.23 -13.00
CA PRO A 501 -17.96 -15.99 -14.09
C PRO A 501 -16.68 -16.81 -13.91
N MET A 502 -16.27 -17.52 -14.95
CA MET A 502 -15.04 -18.34 -14.93
C MET A 502 -13.79 -17.47 -15.09
N ASP A 503 -13.90 -16.43 -15.92
CA ASP A 503 -12.86 -15.41 -16.05
C ASP A 503 -13.09 -14.30 -15.02
N LEU A 504 -12.19 -14.24 -14.04
CA LEU A 504 -12.19 -13.26 -12.97
C LEU A 504 -11.22 -12.10 -13.23
N THR A 505 -10.42 -12.19 -14.31
CA THR A 505 -9.50 -11.13 -14.73
C THR A 505 -10.26 -9.97 -15.38
N MET A 506 -9.60 -8.85 -15.73
CA MET A 506 -10.30 -7.67 -16.24
C MET A 506 -10.71 -7.78 -17.71
N ASP A 507 -11.90 -7.24 -18.00
CA ASP A 507 -12.44 -6.75 -19.27
C ASP A 507 -12.82 -7.74 -20.38
N SER A 508 -13.91 -8.49 -20.15
CA SER A 508 -14.94 -8.63 -21.18
C SER A 508 -16.03 -7.56 -20.98
N PHE A 509 -15.69 -6.28 -21.18
CA PHE A 509 -16.72 -5.35 -21.64
C PHE A 509 -17.13 -5.86 -23.02
N SER A 510 -18.27 -6.54 -23.09
CA SER A 510 -18.94 -6.75 -24.37
C SER A 510 -19.20 -5.38 -24.96
N VAL A 511 -18.29 -4.92 -25.81
CA VAL A 511 -18.60 -3.95 -26.85
C VAL A 511 -19.59 -4.70 -27.73
N ARG A 512 -20.89 -4.53 -27.45
CA ARG A 512 -21.91 -4.83 -28.44
C ARG A 512 -21.65 -3.88 -29.60
N SER A 513 -20.99 -4.39 -30.64
CA SER A 513 -21.00 -3.77 -31.96
C SER A 513 -22.46 -3.52 -32.32
N ARG A 514 -22.85 -2.25 -32.39
CA ARG A 514 -24.05 -1.85 -33.13
C ARG A 514 -23.71 -1.73 -34.60
#